data_AF-A0A5C5ZWR2-F1
#
_entry.id   AF-A0A5C5ZWR2-F1
#
_cell.length_a   1.000
_cell.length_b   1.000
_cell.length_c   1.000
_cell.angle_alpha   90.00
_cell.angle_beta   90.00
_cell.angle_gamma   90.00
#
_symmetry.space_group_name_H-M   'P 1'
#
loop_
_entity.id
_entity.type
_entity.pdbx_description
1 polymer ?
#
loop_
_entity_poly.entity_id
_entity_poly.type
_entity_poly.pdbx_seq_one_letter_code
_entity_poly.pdbx_strand_id
1 'polypeptide(L)'
;MRLLVYLWSLPNTLLAITIGLLLMGRFQLVDGVVEIHGRRVAAVLRRLPVPASAMTLGHAVFGQTLDTLQITRRHERVHVRQYERWGPFFVPAYVLISLILYARGRDGYRENPFEIEAYAVDDPSQRV
;
A
#
# COMPACT_ATOMS: atom_id res chain seq x y z
N MET A 1 5.71 22.50 4.00
CA MET A 1 5.56 21.20 4.71
C MET A 1 5.25 20.04 3.77
N ARG A 2 4.23 20.11 2.89
CA ARG A 2 3.92 19.04 1.91
C ARG A 2 5.12 18.58 1.07
N LEU A 3 5.96 19.50 0.59
CA LEU A 3 7.12 19.15 -0.24
C LEU A 3 8.10 18.19 0.45
N LEU A 4 8.32 18.34 1.75
CA LEU A 4 9.20 17.47 2.53
C LEU A 4 8.63 16.06 2.65
N VAL A 5 7.30 15.96 2.80
CA VAL A 5 6.59 14.67 2.87
C VAL A 5 6.71 13.92 1.53
N TYR A 6 6.54 14.62 0.41
CA TYR A 6 6.74 14.02 -0.91
C TYR A 6 8.18 13.61 -1.16
N LEU A 7 9.17 14.43 -0.77
CA LEU A 7 10.59 14.07 -0.88
C LEU A 7 10.94 12.86 0.00
N TRP A 8 10.31 12.76 1.17
CA TRP A 8 10.50 11.66 2.10
C TRP A 8 9.94 10.33 1.58
N SER A 9 8.78 10.35 0.94
CA SER A 9 8.19 9.16 0.30
C SER A 9 8.69 8.92 -1.13
N LEU A 10 9.46 9.86 -1.71
CA LEU A 10 9.86 9.85 -3.12
C LEU A 10 10.58 8.56 -3.53
N PRO A 11 11.55 8.01 -2.76
CA PRO A 11 12.26 6.81 -3.19
C PRO A 11 11.31 5.62 -3.42
N ASN A 12 10.33 5.45 -2.53
CA ASN A 12 9.32 4.40 -2.67
C ASN A 12 8.40 4.67 -3.86
N THR A 13 7.97 5.92 -4.03
CA THR A 13 7.11 6.31 -5.15
C THR A 13 7.80 6.06 -6.49
N LEU A 14 9.08 6.45 -6.64
CA LEU A 14 9.87 6.20 -7.85
C LEU A 14 10.04 4.71 -8.12
N LEU A 15 10.27 3.91 -7.08
CA LEU A 15 10.33 2.45 -7.19
C LEU A 15 9.00 1.90 -7.71
N ALA A 16 7.87 2.38 -7.16
CA ALA A 16 6.53 1.97 -7.60
C ALA A 16 6.28 2.33 -9.07
N ILE A 17 6.62 3.56 -9.49
CA ILE A 17 6.48 3.98 -10.89
C ILE A 17 7.35 3.10 -11.81
N THR A 18 8.60 2.84 -11.42
CA THR A 18 9.51 1.98 -12.19
C THR A 18 8.93 0.58 -12.36
N ILE A 19 8.42 -0.04 -11.28
CA ILE A 19 7.77 -1.35 -11.34
C ILE A 19 6.54 -1.29 -12.24
N GLY A 20 5.70 -0.27 -12.10
CA GLY A 20 4.52 -0.06 -12.93
C GLY A 20 4.86 -0.01 -14.43
N LEU A 21 5.94 0.70 -14.79
CA LEU A 21 6.39 0.82 -16.18
C LEU A 21 6.92 -0.52 -16.71
N LEU A 22 7.74 -1.23 -15.94
CA LEU A 22 8.26 -2.57 -16.30
C LEU A 22 7.13 -3.60 -16.49
N LEU A 23 6.07 -3.48 -15.70
CA LEU A 23 4.89 -4.32 -15.81
C LEU A 23 3.89 -3.83 -16.87
N MET A 24 4.19 -2.73 -17.58
CA MET A 24 3.28 -2.10 -18.55
C MET A 24 1.89 -1.84 -17.94
N GLY A 25 1.89 -1.33 -16.72
CA GLY A 25 0.68 -0.90 -16.02
C GLY A 25 0.05 0.32 -16.69
N ARG A 26 -1.24 0.49 -16.45
CA ARG A 26 -1.99 1.71 -16.73
C ARG A 26 -1.96 2.57 -15.48
N PHE A 27 -1.71 3.86 -15.67
CA PHE A 27 -1.51 4.83 -14.62
C PHE A 27 -2.68 5.82 -14.60
N GLN A 28 -3.17 6.13 -13.40
CA GLN A 28 -4.19 7.15 -13.18
C GLN A 28 -3.84 7.94 -11.92
N LEU A 29 -3.93 9.26 -11.98
CA LEU A 29 -3.77 10.10 -10.79
C LEU A 29 -5.13 10.31 -10.13
N VAL A 30 -5.26 9.93 -8.86
CA VAL A 30 -6.50 10.07 -8.07
C VAL A 30 -6.16 10.68 -6.72
N ASP A 31 -6.67 11.89 -6.44
CA ASP A 31 -6.45 12.63 -5.19
C ASP A 31 -4.97 12.71 -4.79
N GLY A 32 -4.09 12.98 -5.75
CA GLY A 32 -2.64 13.15 -5.51
C GLY A 32 -1.85 11.85 -5.31
N VAL A 33 -2.43 10.69 -5.62
CA VAL A 33 -1.77 9.37 -5.57
C VAL A 33 -1.92 8.68 -6.91
N VAL A 34 -0.85 8.03 -7.36
CA VAL A 34 -0.80 7.33 -8.64
C VAL A 34 -1.33 5.91 -8.47
N GLU A 35 -2.50 5.64 -9.01
CA GLU A 35 -3.08 4.30 -9.08
C GLU A 35 -2.58 3.59 -10.35
N ILE A 36 -2.09 2.36 -10.18
CA ILE A 36 -1.45 1.56 -11.22
C ILE A 36 -2.14 0.20 -11.31
N HIS A 37 -2.65 -0.16 -12.49
CA HIS A 37 -3.32 -1.46 -12.67
C HIS A 37 -3.02 -2.08 -14.04
N GLY A 38 -3.30 -3.37 -14.20
CA GLY A 38 -3.12 -4.07 -15.47
C GLY A 38 -2.89 -5.56 -15.32
N ARG A 39 -2.91 -6.31 -16.43
CA ARG A 39 -2.85 -7.78 -16.39
C ARG A 39 -1.58 -8.32 -15.71
N ARG A 40 -0.41 -7.72 -15.98
CA ARG A 40 0.86 -8.13 -15.37
C ARG A 40 0.95 -7.68 -13.90
N VAL A 41 0.48 -6.47 -13.58
CA VAL A 41 0.36 -5.99 -12.19
C VAL A 41 -0.50 -6.94 -11.37
N ALA A 42 -1.68 -7.30 -11.87
CA ALA A 42 -2.57 -8.26 -11.23
C ALA A 42 -1.95 -9.64 -11.05
N ALA A 43 -1.17 -10.11 -12.04
CA ALA A 43 -0.46 -11.38 -11.94
C ALA A 43 0.62 -11.38 -10.85
N VAL A 44 1.33 -10.26 -10.66
CA VAL A 44 2.30 -10.10 -9.57
C VAL A 44 1.60 -10.06 -8.23
N LEU A 45 0.55 -9.23 -8.08
CA LEU A 45 -0.20 -9.10 -6.81
C LEU A 45 -0.79 -10.43 -6.33
N ARG A 46 -1.28 -11.28 -7.24
CA ARG A 46 -1.79 -12.62 -6.93
C ARG A 46 -0.72 -13.63 -6.51
N ARG A 47 0.55 -13.36 -6.80
CA ARG A 47 1.69 -14.24 -6.49
C ARG A 47 2.46 -13.82 -5.24
N LEU A 48 2.06 -12.72 -4.60
CA LEU A 48 2.64 -12.33 -3.32
C LEU A 48 2.36 -13.40 -2.26
N PRO A 49 3.23 -13.55 -1.24
CA PRO A 49 3.02 -14.52 -0.15
C PRO A 49 1.64 -14.38 0.51
N VAL A 50 1.15 -13.14 0.63
CA VAL A 50 -0.23 -12.81 0.96
C VAL A 50 -0.85 -12.22 -0.30
N PRO A 51 -1.78 -12.91 -0.98
CA PRO A 51 -2.43 -12.39 -2.17
C PRO A 51 -3.15 -11.08 -1.86
N ALA A 52 -2.79 -10.02 -2.60
CA ALA A 52 -3.29 -8.68 -2.34
C ALA A 52 -4.21 -8.20 -3.47
N SER A 53 -5.35 -7.60 -3.14
CA SER A 53 -6.23 -6.94 -4.12
C SER A 53 -5.64 -5.61 -4.60
N ALA A 54 -4.96 -4.92 -3.69
CA ALA A 54 -4.18 -3.72 -3.94
C ALA A 54 -2.96 -3.68 -3.00
N MET A 55 -1.98 -2.84 -3.31
CA MET A 55 -0.78 -2.65 -2.49
C MET A 55 -0.21 -1.25 -2.69
N THR A 56 -0.03 -0.52 -1.60
CA THR A 56 0.58 0.81 -1.60
C THR A 56 2.11 0.74 -1.55
N LEU A 57 2.78 1.63 -2.30
CA LEU A 57 4.21 1.87 -2.23
C LEU A 57 4.49 3.38 -2.43
N GLY A 58 4.74 4.11 -1.34
CA GLY A 58 4.86 5.57 -1.37
C GLY A 58 3.53 6.24 -1.72
N HIS A 59 3.56 7.19 -2.66
CA HIS A 59 2.37 7.84 -3.24
C HIS A 59 1.85 7.12 -4.50
N ALA A 60 2.05 5.81 -4.58
CA ALA A 60 1.49 4.98 -5.65
C ALA A 60 0.81 3.74 -5.07
N VAL A 61 -0.26 3.29 -5.72
CA VAL A 61 -1.05 2.12 -5.32
C VAL A 61 -1.21 1.20 -6.50
N PHE A 62 -0.76 -0.04 -6.38
CA PHE A 62 -1.03 -1.09 -7.35
C PHE A 62 -2.39 -1.71 -7.07
N GLY A 63 -3.14 -2.07 -8.10
CA GLY A 63 -4.36 -2.86 -7.96
C GLY A 63 -4.52 -3.89 -9.05
N GLN A 64 -5.24 -4.97 -8.75
CA GLN A 64 -5.54 -6.00 -9.74
C GLN A 64 -6.44 -5.48 -10.86
N THR A 65 -7.43 -4.67 -10.52
CA THR A 65 -8.35 -3.99 -11.44
C THR A 65 -8.62 -2.55 -10.97
N LEU A 66 -9.34 -1.78 -11.80
CA LEU A 66 -9.83 -0.47 -11.38
C LEU A 66 -10.84 -0.60 -10.23
N ASP A 67 -11.71 -1.60 -10.28
CA ASP A 67 -12.70 -1.85 -9.22
C ASP A 67 -12.01 -2.18 -7.89
N THR A 68 -10.95 -3.00 -7.89
CA THR A 68 -10.21 -3.27 -6.65
C THR A 68 -9.59 -2.00 -6.09
N LEU A 69 -9.02 -1.13 -6.93
CA LEU A 69 -8.49 0.16 -6.50
C LEU A 69 -9.57 1.06 -5.89
N GLN A 70 -10.78 1.04 -6.44
CA GLN A 70 -11.90 1.81 -5.91
C GLN A 70 -12.36 1.29 -4.55
N ILE A 71 -12.52 -0.03 -4.41
CA ILE A 71 -13.01 -0.67 -3.19
C ILE A 71 -11.99 -0.50 -2.06
N THR A 72 -10.69 -0.71 -2.33
CA THR A 72 -9.65 -0.62 -1.30
C THR A 72 -9.12 0.79 -1.08
N ARG A 73 -9.62 1.80 -1.79
CA ARG A 73 -9.00 3.14 -1.81
C ARG A 73 -8.79 3.70 -0.40
N ARG A 74 -9.81 3.62 0.47
CA ARG A 74 -9.74 4.18 1.83
C ARG A 74 -8.62 3.53 2.64
N HIS A 75 -8.55 2.21 2.61
CA HIS A 75 -7.49 1.39 3.21
C HIS A 75 -6.10 1.79 2.68
N GLU A 76 -5.91 1.78 1.36
CA GLU A 76 -4.62 2.10 0.74
C GLU A 76 -4.17 3.53 1.04
N ARG A 77 -5.09 4.49 1.21
CA ARG A 77 -4.72 5.86 1.62
C ARG A 77 -4.20 5.94 3.06
N VAL A 78 -4.54 4.98 3.93
CA VAL A 78 -3.89 4.87 5.25
C VAL A 78 -2.42 4.51 5.06
N HIS A 79 -2.10 3.54 4.21
CA HIS A 79 -0.72 3.19 3.90
C HIS A 79 0.05 4.32 3.22
N VAL A 80 -0.59 5.11 2.35
CA VAL A 80 0.04 6.33 1.80
C VAL A 80 0.44 7.27 2.94
N ARG A 81 -0.46 7.54 3.89
CA ARG A 81 -0.15 8.36 5.08
C ARG A 81 0.88 7.73 6.01
N GLN A 82 0.99 6.40 6.04
CA GLN A 82 2.07 5.72 6.76
C GLN A 82 3.41 5.94 6.06
N TYR A 83 3.48 5.85 4.72
CA TYR A 83 4.67 6.26 3.96
C TYR A 83 5.01 7.74 4.13
N GLU A 84 4.03 8.62 4.28
CA GLU A 84 4.27 10.03 4.57
C GLU A 84 4.94 10.25 5.94
N ARG A 85 4.65 9.38 6.92
CA ARG A 85 5.24 9.42 8.27
C ARG A 85 6.60 8.73 8.32
N TRP A 86 6.71 7.54 7.73
CA TRP A 86 7.85 6.63 7.89
C TRP A 86 8.82 6.65 6.70
N GLY A 87 8.38 7.12 5.54
CA GLY A 87 9.18 7.24 4.32
C GLY A 87 9.81 5.91 3.92
N PRO A 88 11.13 5.84 3.66
CA PRO A 88 11.83 4.61 3.31
C PRO A 88 11.79 3.53 4.41
N PHE A 89 11.55 3.92 5.66
CA PHE A 89 11.55 2.99 6.80
C PHE A 89 10.22 2.27 7.03
N PHE A 90 9.17 2.59 6.26
CA PHE A 90 7.86 1.96 6.43
C PHE A 90 7.92 0.45 6.20
N VAL A 91 8.48 -0.01 5.08
CA VAL A 91 8.57 -1.45 4.77
C VAL A 91 9.43 -2.21 5.78
N PRO A 92 10.65 -1.74 6.15
CA PRO A 92 11.42 -2.37 7.23
C PRO A 92 10.64 -2.47 8.55
N ALA A 93 9.96 -1.40 8.97
CA ALA A 93 9.17 -1.41 10.21
C ALA A 93 8.00 -2.40 10.13
N TYR A 94 7.28 -2.42 9.01
CA TYR A 94 6.18 -3.35 8.75
C TYR A 94 6.64 -4.79 8.88
N VAL A 95 7.71 -5.16 8.16
CA VAL A 95 8.26 -6.53 8.15
C VAL A 95 8.78 -6.92 9.54
N LEU A 96 9.51 -6.03 10.22
CA LEU A 96 10.02 -6.32 11.56
C LEU A 96 8.89 -6.65 12.55
N ILE A 97 7.80 -5.88 12.54
CA ILE A 97 6.65 -6.14 13.41
C ILE A 97 5.98 -7.45 13.04
N SER A 98 5.76 -7.71 11.74
CA SER A 98 5.21 -8.99 11.28
C SER A 98 6.05 -10.19 11.73
N LEU A 99 7.38 -10.10 11.64
CA LEU A 99 8.29 -11.15 12.10
C LEU A 99 8.22 -11.35 13.62
N ILE A 100 8.16 -10.28 14.41
CA ILE A 100 8.00 -10.37 15.87
C ILE A 100 6.67 -11.04 16.24
N LEU A 101 5.58 -10.72 15.52
CA LEU A 101 4.27 -11.35 15.73
C LEU A 101 4.31 -12.84 15.38
N TYR A 102 4.87 -13.20 14.21
CA TYR A 102 5.03 -14.60 13.83
C TYR A 102 5.90 -15.39 14.81
N ALA A 103 7.01 -14.81 15.29
CA ALA A 103 7.86 -15.45 16.30
C ALA A 103 7.14 -15.69 17.65
N ARG A 104 6.05 -14.96 17.89
CA ARG A 104 5.16 -15.12 19.05
C ARG A 104 3.93 -16.00 18.77
N GLY A 105 3.86 -16.64 17.61
CA GLY A 105 2.72 -17.48 17.20
C GLY A 105 1.45 -16.69 16.87
N ARG A 106 1.57 -15.39 16.58
CA ARG A 106 0.46 -14.49 16.21
C ARG A 106 0.38 -14.32 14.69
N ASP A 107 -0.75 -13.81 14.22
CA ASP A 107 -0.94 -13.46 12.80
C ASP A 107 -0.16 -12.19 12.47
N GLY A 108 0.99 -12.35 11.82
CA GLY A 108 1.88 -11.24 11.46
C GLY A 108 1.31 -10.27 10.42
N TYR A 109 0.19 -10.59 9.77
CA TYR A 109 -0.53 -9.69 8.87
C TYR A 109 -1.68 -9.00 9.60
N ARG A 110 -2.68 -9.76 10.07
CA ARG A 110 -3.91 -9.19 10.64
C ARG A 110 -3.71 -8.45 11.96
N GLU A 111 -2.71 -8.85 12.73
CA GLU A 111 -2.40 -8.22 14.01
C GLU A 111 -1.29 -7.16 13.90
N ASN A 112 -0.82 -6.86 12.68
CA ASN A 112 0.13 -5.77 12.45
C ASN A 112 -0.57 -4.42 12.71
N PRO A 113 -0.06 -3.54 13.59
CA PRO A 113 -0.67 -2.24 13.86
C PRO A 113 -0.91 -1.38 12.62
N PHE A 114 -0.07 -1.52 11.59
CA PHE A 114 -0.25 -0.80 10.33
C PHE A 114 -1.48 -1.27 9.56
N GLU A 115 -1.76 -2.58 9.55
CA GLU A 115 -2.96 -3.17 8.96
C GLU A 115 -4.18 -2.87 9.80
N ILE A 116 -4.09 -2.92 11.14
CA ILE A 116 -5.20 -2.56 12.03
C ILE A 116 -5.65 -1.12 11.78
N GLU A 117 -4.71 -0.18 11.67
CA GLU A 117 -5.00 1.22 11.32
C GLU A 117 -5.68 1.32 9.94
N ALA A 118 -5.23 0.51 8.98
CA ALA A 118 -5.76 0.52 7.62
C ALA A 118 -7.17 -0.10 7.52
N TYR A 119 -7.46 -1.17 8.26
CA TYR A 119 -8.79 -1.78 8.29
C TYR A 119 -9.80 -0.98 9.11
N ALA A 120 -9.36 -0.18 10.09
CA ALA A 120 -10.25 0.64 10.91
C ALA A 120 -11.08 1.64 10.07
N VAL A 121 -10.59 2.08 8.90
CA VAL A 121 -11.36 2.98 8.03
C VAL A 121 -12.42 2.24 7.21
N ASP A 122 -12.31 0.93 7.02
CA ASP A 122 -13.31 0.14 6.29
C ASP A 122 -14.48 -0.31 7.16
N ASP A 123 -14.35 -0.20 8.48
CA ASP A 123 -15.40 -0.52 9.44
C ASP A 123 -16.66 0.37 9.20
N PRO A 124 -17.82 -0.23 8.90
CA PRO A 124 -19.07 0.51 8.71
C PRO A 124 -19.48 1.36 9.93
N SER A 125 -19.07 0.99 11.14
CA SER A 125 -19.41 1.70 12.38
C SER A 125 -18.72 3.06 12.52
N GLN A 126 -17.65 3.30 11.74
CA GLN A 126 -16.89 4.55 11.73
C GLN A 126 -17.41 5.56 10.68
N ARG A 127 -18.53 5.28 10.01
CA ARG A 127 -19.18 6.18 9.05
C ARG A 127 -20.15 7.11 9.79
N VAL A 128 -19.62 8.10 10.50
CA VAL A 128 -20.39 9.21 11.11
C VAL A 128 -20.40 10.40 10.17
#